data_AF-A0A0H3FMA8-F1
#
_entry.id   AF-A0A0H3FMA8-F1
#
_cell.length_a   1.000
_cell.length_b   1.000
_cell.length_c   1.000
_cell.angle_alpha   90.00
_cell.angle_beta   90.00
_cell.angle_gamma   90.00
#
_symmetry.space_group_name_H-M   'P 1'
#
loop_
_entity.id
_entity.type
_entity.pdbx_description
1 polymer ?
#
loop_
_entity_poly.entity_id
_entity_poly.type
_entity_poly.pdbx_seq_one_letter_code
_entity_poly.pdbx_strand_id
1 'polypeptide(L)' 'MTLAETWLAEGREKGIKEGIKEGKRQALLQVAAAMLNRGMDDDAILEMTGLTRDELQQLRH' A
#
# COMPACT_ATOMS: atom_id res chain seq x y z
N MET A 1 24.17 -25.41 1.98
CA MET A 1 23.87 -24.01 1.67
C MET A 1 25.16 -23.21 1.77
N THR A 2 25.52 -22.50 0.69
CA THR A 2 26.63 -21.56 0.65
C THR A 2 26.17 -20.17 1.08
N LEU A 3 27.11 -19.31 1.45
CA LEU A 3 26.81 -17.91 1.83
C LEU A 3 26.12 -17.12 0.69
N ALA A 4 26.43 -17.46 -0.57
CA ALA A 4 25.79 -16.85 -1.73
C ALA A 4 24.32 -17.26 -1.86
N GLU A 5 24.00 -18.54 -1.62
CA GLU A 5 22.63 -19.05 -1.65
C GLU A 5 21.78 -18.44 -0.55
N THR A 6 22.35 -18.23 0.65
CA THR A 6 21.64 -17.58 1.77
C THR A 6 21.33 -16.11 1.46
N TRP A 7 22.29 -15.36 0.91
CA TRP A 7 22.05 -13.96 0.54
C TRP A 7 21.02 -13.81 -0.58
N LEU A 8 21.05 -14.70 -1.57
CA LEU A 8 20.04 -14.69 -2.64
C LEU A 8 18.64 -15.01 -2.10
N ALA A 9 18.54 -15.99 -1.20
CA ALA A 9 17.28 -16.34 -0.55
C ALA A 9 16.73 -15.18 0.29
N GLU A 10 17.56 -14.55 1.11
CA GLU A 10 17.18 -13.39 1.93
C GLU A 10 16.76 -12.19 1.06
N GLY A 11 17.51 -11.90 0.00
CA GLY A 11 17.19 -10.83 -0.93
C GLY A 11 15.84 -11.05 -1.61
N ARG A 12 15.57 -12.29 -2.05
CA ARG A 12 14.27 -12.66 -2.64
C ARG A 12 13.14 -12.53 -1.62
N GLU A 13 13.34 -13.01 -0.40
CA GLU A 13 12.32 -12.93 0.65
C GLU A 13 11.99 -11.47 1.00
N LYS A 14 13.02 -10.62 1.17
CA LYS A 14 12.84 -9.18 1.40
C LYS A 14 12.08 -8.52 0.24
N GLY A 15 12.49 -8.78 -1.00
CA GLY A 15 11.82 -8.22 -2.18
C GLY A 15 10.35 -8.64 -2.29
N ILE A 16 10.02 -9.90 -1.98
CA ILE A 16 8.63 -10.37 -1.94
C ILE A 16 7.84 -9.66 -0.84
N LYS A 17 8.41 -9.54 0.38
CA LYS A 17 7.76 -8.85 1.50
C LYS A 17 7.48 -7.38 1.19
N GLU A 18 8.46 -6.68 0.63
CA GLU A 18 8.32 -5.28 0.23
C GLU A 18 7.30 -5.13 -0.91
N GLY A 19 7.37 -5.99 -1.93
CA GLY A 19 6.41 -5.98 -3.04
C GLY A 19 4.97 -6.23 -2.58
N ILE A 20 4.74 -7.15 -1.64
CA ILE A 20 3.41 -7.38 -1.06
C ILE A 20 2.93 -6.16 -0.28
N LYS A 21 3.81 -5.53 0.51
CA LYS A 21 3.47 -4.34 1.30
C LYS A 21 3.08 -3.18 0.37
N GLU A 22 3.88 -2.93 -0.65
CA GLU A 22 3.64 -1.88 -1.63
C GLU A 22 2.38 -2.15 -2.46
N GLY A 23 2.18 -3.39 -2.92
CA GLY A 23 0.97 -3.76 -3.66
C GLY A 23 -0.32 -3.58 -2.84
N LYS A 24 -0.31 -3.97 -1.56
CA LYS A 24 -1.44 -3.71 -0.65
C LYS A 24 -1.70 -2.21 -0.48
N ARG A 25 -0.64 -1.43 -0.33
CA ARG A 25 -0.70 0.03 -0.17
C ARG A 25 -1.33 0.68 -1.41
N GLN A 26 -0.88 0.32 -2.60
CA GLN A 26 -1.41 0.83 -3.86
C GLN A 26 -2.88 0.44 -4.07
N ALA A 27 -3.26 -0.78 -3.72
CA ALA A 27 -4.65 -1.22 -3.80
C ALA A 27 -5.58 -0.38 -2.90
N LEU A 28 -5.16 -0.06 -1.67
CA LEU A 28 -5.93 0.81 -0.76
C LEU A 28 -6.08 2.22 -1.32
N LEU A 29 -5.02 2.80 -1.89
CA LEU A 29 -5.07 4.11 -2.53
C LEU A 29 -6.04 4.14 -3.73
N GLN A 30 -6.03 3.10 -4.56
CA GLN A 30 -6.96 2.99 -5.70
C GLN A 30 -8.43 2.90 -5.24
N VAL A 31 -8.69 2.12 -4.18
CA VAL A 31 -10.03 2.00 -3.60
C VAL A 31 -10.48 3.34 -3.00
N ALA A 32 -9.60 4.02 -2.25
CA ALA A 32 -9.89 5.34 -1.68
C ALA A 32 -10.18 6.39 -2.76
N ALA A 33 -9.42 6.41 -3.86
CA ALA A 33 -9.70 7.29 -5.00
C ALA A 33 -11.08 7.01 -5.61
N ALA A 34 -11.46 5.73 -5.74
CA ALA A 34 -12.78 5.35 -6.23
C ALA A 34 -13.93 5.68 -5.25
N MET A 35 -13.67 5.73 -3.94
CA MET A 35 -14.61 6.19 -2.92
C MET A 35 -14.78 7.71 -2.95
N LEU A 36 -13.69 8.46 -3.06
CA LEU A 36 -13.70 9.92 -3.23
C LEU A 36 -14.50 10.33 -4.47
N ASN A 37 -14.28 9.66 -5.60
CA ASN A 37 -15.01 9.92 -6.84
C ASN A 37 -16.52 9.62 -6.72
N ARG A 38 -16.93 8.81 -5.74
CA ARG A 38 -18.33 8.53 -5.42
C ARG A 38 -18.92 9.51 -4.39
N GLY A 39 -18.14 10.48 -3.93
CA GLY A 39 -18.56 11.49 -2.95
C GLY A 39 -18.68 10.96 -1.53
N MET A 40 -17.96 9.89 -1.18
CA MET A 40 -17.90 9.38 0.20
C MET A 40 -17.11 10.34 1.10
N ASP A 41 -17.53 10.47 2.36
CA ASP A 41 -16.88 11.34 3.34
C ASP A 41 -15.44 10.92 3.65
N ASP A 42 -14.55 11.91 3.75
CA ASP A 42 -13.12 11.71 4.01
C ASP A 42 -12.88 10.87 5.27
N ASP A 43 -13.61 11.12 6.37
CA ASP A 43 -13.44 10.40 7.63
C ASP A 43 -13.81 8.90 7.52
N ALA A 44 -14.87 8.58 6.77
CA ALA A 44 -15.26 7.20 6.51
C ALA A 44 -14.22 6.47 5.65
N ILE A 45 -13.63 7.17 4.67
CA ILE A 45 -12.56 6.61 3.84
C ILE A 45 -11.32 6.32 4.68
N LEU A 46 -10.90 7.25 5.54
CA LEU A 46 -9.74 7.05 6.43
C LEU A 46 -9.95 5.86 7.37
N GLU A 47 -11.15 5.70 7.95
CA GLU A 47 -11.47 4.57 8.82
C GLU A 47 -11.46 3.23 8.07
N MET A 48 -12.06 3.16 6.88
CA MET A 48 -12.17 1.91 6.11
C MET A 48 -10.85 1.47 5.48
N THR A 49 -10.03 2.42 5.04
CA THR A 49 -8.80 2.13 4.29
C THR A 49 -7.55 2.15 5.16
N GLY A 50 -7.63 2.74 6.36
CA GLY A 50 -6.48 2.95 7.24
C GLY A 50 -5.42 3.89 6.66
N LEU A 51 -5.77 4.64 5.61
CA LEU A 51 -4.93 5.69 5.06
C LEU A 51 -4.82 6.85 6.05
N THR A 52 -3.73 7.59 5.98
CA THR A 52 -3.60 8.87 6.69
C THR A 52 -4.29 9.98 5.89
N ARG A 53 -4.59 11.08 6.58
CA ARG A 53 -5.19 12.25 5.92
C ARG A 53 -4.30 12.81 4.82
N ASP A 54 -2.98 12.80 5.00
CA ASP A 54 -2.02 13.27 4.00
C ASP A 54 -2.07 12.41 2.73
N GLU A 55 -2.16 11.09 2.91
CA GLU A 55 -2.27 10.13 1.79
C GLU A 55 -3.58 10.31 1.03
N LEU A 56 -4.68 10.56 1.73
CA LEU A 56 -5.96 10.87 1.11
C LEU A 56 -5.95 12.22 0.38
N GLN A 57 -5.27 13.23 0.92
CA GLN A 57 -5.10 14.53 0.27
C GLN A 57 -4.29 14.44 -1.03
N GLN A 58 -3.25 13.60 -1.07
CA GLN A 58 -2.49 13.35 -2.30
C GLN A 58 -3.34 12.77 -3.44
N LEU A 59 -4.43 12.06 -3.14
CA LEU A 59 -5.35 11.53 -4.14
C LEU A 59 -6.29 12.59 -4.76
N ARG A 60 -6.34 13.81 -4.18
CA ARG A 60 -7.18 14.91 -4.65
C ARG A 60 -6.44 15.89 -5.57
N HIS A 61 -5.13 15.72 -5.71
CA HIS A 61 -4.27 16.49 -6.62
C HIS A 61 -4.14 15.79 -7.97
#